data_AF-A0A075LWW4-F1
#
_entry.id   AF-A0A075LWW4-F1
#
_cell.length_a   1.000
_cell.length_b   1.000
_cell.length_c   1.000
_cell.angle_alpha   90.00
_cell.angle_beta   90.00
_cell.angle_gamma   90.00
#
_symmetry.space_group_name_H-M   'P 1'
#
loop_
_entity.id
_entity.type
_entity.pdbx_description
1 polymer ?
#
loop_
_entity_poly.entity_id
_entity_poly.type
_entity_poly.pdbx_seq_one_letter_code
_entity_poly.pdbx_strand_id
1 'polypeptide(L)'
;MKYRRGASAERELIKRLEKEGFAVVRSAGSKKVDIIAGNGRKYLCIEVKSTKGEKLYLSGEDIEKLTSFAYRFGGEPIIAVKFINNGWHFFSPQSLPKSGKNFKVDLILAKYKGKSFEEVVGKQRSILEVVKGEE
;
A
#
# COMPACT_ATOMS: atom_id res chain seq x y z
N MET A 1 12.67 6.36 18.31
CA MET A 1 11.39 7.02 17.92
C MET A 1 10.85 6.63 16.53
N LYS A 2 11.68 6.46 15.49
CA LYS A 2 11.23 6.13 14.11
C LYS A 2 10.55 4.74 14.00
N TYR A 3 11.11 3.73 14.67
CA TYR A 3 10.58 2.35 14.70
C TYR A 3 9.21 2.21 15.38
N ARG A 4 8.97 2.94 16.48
CA ARG A 4 7.66 2.94 17.18
C ARG A 4 6.52 3.48 16.30
N ARG A 5 6.81 4.43 15.40
CA ARG A 5 5.80 5.05 14.52
C ARG A 5 5.41 4.15 13.36
N GLY A 6 6.39 3.52 12.69
CA GLY A 6 6.13 2.51 11.66
C GLY A 6 5.27 1.38 12.22
N ALA A 7 5.66 0.84 13.38
CA ALA A 7 4.92 -0.20 14.06
C ALA A 7 3.49 0.22 14.51
N SER A 8 3.23 1.52 14.71
CA SER A 8 1.87 2.00 15.03
C SER A 8 1.00 2.02 13.77
N ALA A 9 1.52 2.51 12.66
CA ALA A 9 0.79 2.57 11.39
C ALA A 9 0.52 1.15 10.86
N GLU A 10 1.48 0.23 10.94
CA GLU A 10 1.29 -1.18 10.61
C GLU A 10 0.15 -1.80 11.42
N ARG A 11 0.15 -1.66 12.75
CA ARG A 11 -0.90 -2.23 13.61
C ARG A 11 -2.29 -1.66 13.30
N GLU A 12 -2.36 -0.37 12.99
CA GLU A 12 -3.62 0.25 12.59
C GLU A 12 -4.14 -0.33 11.28
N LEU A 13 -3.27 -0.47 10.26
CA LEU A 13 -3.65 -1.05 8.99
C LEU A 13 -4.05 -2.52 9.13
N ILE A 14 -3.33 -3.30 9.93
CA ILE A 14 -3.68 -4.69 10.27
C ILE A 14 -5.10 -4.75 10.83
N LYS A 15 -5.41 -3.96 11.86
CA LYS A 15 -6.75 -3.93 12.45
C LYS A 15 -7.83 -3.53 11.46
N ARG A 16 -7.55 -2.61 10.53
CA ARG A 16 -8.49 -2.23 9.47
C ARG A 16 -8.76 -3.39 8.51
N LEU A 17 -7.71 -4.10 8.08
CA LEU A 17 -7.81 -5.26 7.21
C LEU A 17 -8.56 -6.43 7.88
N GLU A 18 -8.27 -6.71 9.15
CA GLU A 18 -8.95 -7.75 9.93
C GLU A 18 -10.46 -7.46 10.08
N LYS A 19 -10.83 -6.19 10.31
CA LYS A 19 -12.24 -5.76 10.32
C LYS A 19 -12.96 -5.98 8.98
N GLU A 20 -12.21 -6.05 7.89
CA GLU A 20 -12.69 -6.34 6.54
C GLU A 20 -12.63 -7.84 6.19
N GLY A 21 -12.37 -8.70 7.18
CA GLY A 21 -12.37 -10.16 6.99
C GLY A 21 -11.10 -10.71 6.36
N PHE A 22 -10.00 -9.92 6.31
CA PHE A 22 -8.70 -10.45 5.90
C PHE A 22 -8.01 -11.14 7.08
N ALA A 23 -7.44 -12.32 6.83
CA ALA A 23 -6.38 -12.86 7.67
C ALA A 23 -5.08 -12.12 7.33
N VAL A 24 -4.34 -11.69 8.36
CA VAL A 24 -3.18 -10.81 8.19
C VAL A 24 -1.95 -11.37 8.87
N VAL A 25 -0.82 -11.37 8.16
CA VAL A 25 0.50 -11.74 8.69
C VAL A 25 1.45 -10.57 8.52
N ARG A 26 2.19 -10.24 9.57
CA ARG A 26 3.25 -9.23 9.54
C ARG A 26 4.60 -9.92 9.35
N SER A 27 5.37 -9.50 8.36
CA SER A 27 6.68 -10.09 8.10
C SER A 27 7.66 -9.79 9.23
N ALA A 28 8.32 -10.82 9.74
CA ALA A 28 9.41 -10.63 10.70
C ALA A 28 10.59 -9.90 10.01
N GLY A 29 10.99 -8.76 10.57
CA GLY A 29 12.14 -7.97 10.10
C GLY A 29 11.97 -7.29 8.74
N SER A 30 10.77 -7.32 8.13
CA SER A 30 10.42 -6.56 6.91
C SER A 30 11.46 -6.65 5.76
N LYS A 31 11.95 -7.86 5.45
CA LYS A 31 12.99 -8.03 4.42
C LYS A 31 12.49 -7.90 2.98
N LYS A 32 11.20 -8.12 2.73
CA LYS A 32 10.60 -8.15 1.38
C LYS A 32 9.26 -7.41 1.29
N VAL A 33 8.41 -7.60 2.28
CA VAL A 33 7.10 -6.95 2.45
C VAL A 33 6.87 -6.72 3.93
N ASP A 34 6.04 -5.75 4.30
CA ASP A 34 5.69 -5.50 5.70
C ASP A 34 4.50 -6.36 6.14
N ILE A 35 3.45 -6.40 5.33
CA ILE A 35 2.18 -7.08 5.63
C ILE A 35 1.76 -7.94 4.43
N ILE A 36 1.27 -9.14 4.73
CA ILE A 36 0.53 -9.99 3.79
C ILE A 36 -0.88 -10.13 4.33
N ALA A 37 -1.89 -9.92 3.50
CA ALA A 37 -3.28 -10.08 3.88
C ALA A 37 -4.04 -10.88 2.84
N GLY A 38 -4.93 -11.78 3.27
CA GLY A 38 -5.75 -12.56 2.36
C GLY A 38 -7.13 -12.88 2.95
N ASN A 39 -8.17 -12.88 2.12
CA ASN A 39 -9.54 -13.23 2.53
C ASN A 39 -10.12 -14.41 1.71
N GLY A 40 -9.25 -15.20 1.07
CA GLY A 40 -9.63 -16.33 0.20
C GLY A 40 -10.01 -15.94 -1.24
N ARG A 41 -10.17 -14.64 -1.52
CA ARG A 41 -10.44 -14.13 -2.89
C ARG A 41 -9.42 -13.09 -3.33
N LYS A 42 -9.03 -12.20 -2.42
CA LYS A 42 -8.05 -11.15 -2.65
C LYS A 42 -6.86 -11.36 -1.73
N TYR A 43 -5.67 -11.28 -2.31
CA TYR A 43 -4.39 -11.39 -1.61
C TYR A 43 -3.59 -10.10 -1.84
N LEU A 44 -3.12 -9.49 -0.75
CA LEU A 44 -2.41 -8.22 -0.75
C LEU A 44 -1.01 -8.43 -0.19
N CYS A 45 -0.01 -7.90 -0.88
CA CYS A 45 1.36 -7.76 -0.40
C CYS A 45 1.62 -6.28 -0.20
N ILE A 46 1.87 -5.84 1.03
CA ILE A 46 1.81 -4.42 1.39
C ILE A 46 3.15 -3.97 1.96
N GLU A 47 3.67 -2.87 1.41
CA GLU A 47 4.74 -2.05 2.00
C GLU A 47 4.10 -0.84 2.70
N VAL A 48 4.45 -0.60 3.97
CA VAL A 48 3.83 0.44 4.80
C VAL A 48 4.81 1.58 5.07
N LYS A 49 4.45 2.79 4.64
CA LYS A 49 5.18 4.01 5.02
C LYS A 49 4.25 4.98 5.77
N SER A 50 4.84 5.78 6.64
CA SER A 50 4.13 6.89 7.29
C SER A 50 5.00 8.13 7.39
N THR A 51 4.38 9.29 7.29
CA THR A 51 5.06 10.59 7.37
C THR A 51 4.19 11.64 8.05
N LYS A 52 4.84 12.60 8.72
CA LYS A 52 4.20 13.85 9.20
C LYS A 52 4.32 14.98 8.18
N GLY A 53 5.25 14.87 7.22
CA GLY A 53 5.43 15.86 6.18
C GLY A 53 4.48 15.62 5.01
N GLU A 54 4.63 16.45 3.97
CA GLU A 54 3.77 16.41 2.78
C GLU A 54 4.34 15.54 1.66
N LYS A 55 5.53 14.96 1.85
CA LYS A 55 6.16 14.07 0.88
C LYS A 55 6.96 12.96 1.55
N LEU A 56 7.15 11.86 0.83
CA LEU A 56 8.07 10.79 1.16
C LEU A 56 8.70 10.23 -0.12
N TYR A 57 9.82 9.55 0.06
CA TYR A 57 10.53 8.86 -1.01
C TYR A 57 10.56 7.35 -0.74
N LEU A 58 10.38 6.57 -1.79
CA LEU A 58 10.51 5.12 -1.80
C LEU A 58 11.72 4.78 -2.65
N SER A 59 12.55 3.85 -2.19
CA SER A 59 13.68 3.39 -3.00
C SER A 59 13.17 2.51 -4.15
N GLY A 60 13.86 2.48 -5.28
CA GLY A 60 13.55 1.53 -6.34
C GLY A 60 13.71 0.07 -5.90
N GLU A 61 14.61 -0.19 -4.96
CA GLU A 61 14.84 -1.51 -4.38
C GLU A 61 13.65 -1.98 -3.53
N ASP A 62 13.03 -1.11 -2.72
CA ASP A 62 11.81 -1.43 -1.95
C ASP A 62 10.68 -1.84 -2.91
N ILE A 63 10.54 -1.09 -4.01
CA ILE A 63 9.52 -1.34 -5.04
C ILE A 63 9.77 -2.68 -5.74
N GLU A 64 11.01 -2.97 -6.13
CA GLU A 64 11.39 -4.21 -6.79
C GLU A 64 11.20 -5.44 -5.87
N LYS A 65 11.59 -5.32 -4.60
CA LYS A 65 11.37 -6.38 -3.61
C LYS A 65 9.89 -6.69 -3.42
N LEU A 66 9.07 -5.64 -3.27
CA LEU A 66 7.62 -5.75 -3.13
C LEU A 66 6.99 -6.43 -4.36
N THR A 67 7.29 -5.94 -5.57
CA THR A 67 6.69 -6.47 -6.81
C THR A 67 7.15 -7.88 -7.10
N SER A 68 8.43 -8.20 -6.91
CA SER A 68 8.98 -9.55 -7.08
C SER A 68 8.36 -10.54 -6.10
N PHE A 69 8.21 -10.15 -4.83
CA PHE A 69 7.55 -10.98 -3.84
C PHE A 69 6.07 -11.21 -4.20
N ALA A 70 5.33 -10.13 -4.49
CA ALA A 70 3.92 -10.19 -4.79
C ALA A 70 3.61 -11.05 -6.02
N TYR A 71 4.42 -10.91 -7.08
CA TYR A 71 4.33 -11.74 -8.28
C TYR A 71 4.49 -13.23 -7.97
N ARG A 72 5.53 -13.60 -7.21
CA ARG A 72 5.78 -15.00 -6.83
C ARG A 72 4.75 -15.55 -5.84
N PHE A 73 4.20 -14.71 -4.98
CA PHE A 73 3.21 -15.09 -3.99
C PHE A 73 1.80 -15.21 -4.59
N GLY A 74 1.52 -14.51 -5.70
CA GLY A 74 0.17 -14.41 -6.28
C GLY A 74 -0.70 -13.36 -5.59
N GLY A 75 -0.08 -12.29 -5.08
CA GLY A 75 -0.78 -11.18 -4.44
C GLY A 75 -0.65 -9.86 -5.20
N GLU A 76 -1.56 -8.93 -4.93
CA GLU A 76 -1.49 -7.55 -5.45
C GLU A 76 -0.43 -6.77 -4.65
N PRO A 77 0.60 -6.19 -5.30
CA PRO A 77 1.54 -5.33 -4.62
C PRO A 77 0.91 -3.97 -4.33
N ILE A 78 0.92 -3.56 -3.07
CA ILE A 78 0.34 -2.31 -2.59
C ILE A 78 1.36 -1.54 -1.76
N ILE A 79 1.41 -0.24 -1.99
CA ILE A 79 2.16 0.70 -1.16
C ILE A 79 1.13 1.49 -0.34
N ALA A 80 1.13 1.27 0.97
CA ALA A 80 0.23 1.94 1.90
C ALA A 80 0.96 3.11 2.57
N VAL A 81 0.52 4.33 2.27
CA VAL A 81 1.10 5.55 2.82
C VAL A 81 0.13 6.20 3.79
N LYS A 82 0.55 6.35 5.05
CA LYS A 82 -0.16 7.20 6.01
C LYS A 82 0.48 8.57 6.10
N PHE A 83 -0.20 9.59 5.57
CA PHE A 83 0.08 10.97 5.94
C PHE A 83 -0.64 11.23 7.27
N ILE A 84 0.10 11.37 8.38
CA ILE A 84 -0.47 11.26 9.74
C ILE A 84 -1.68 12.16 9.98
N ASN A 85 -1.69 13.37 9.40
CA ASN A 85 -2.79 14.34 9.53
C ASN A 85 -3.78 14.31 8.35
N ASN A 86 -3.58 13.45 7.35
CA ASN A 86 -4.37 13.39 6.11
C ASN A 86 -4.80 11.95 5.74
N GLY A 87 -4.69 11.00 6.66
CA GLY A 87 -5.18 9.64 6.49
C GLY A 87 -4.30 8.74 5.61
N TRP A 88 -4.92 7.65 5.16
CA TRP A 88 -4.30 6.58 4.38
C TRP A 88 -4.56 6.76 2.89
N HIS A 89 -3.52 6.52 2.10
CA HIS A 89 -3.55 6.54 0.64
C HIS A 89 -2.79 5.33 0.13
N PHE A 90 -3.35 4.66 -0.88
CA PHE A 90 -2.81 3.40 -1.37
C PHE A 90 -2.45 3.50 -2.85
N PHE A 91 -1.38 2.83 -3.25
CA PHE A 91 -0.90 2.88 -4.63
C PHE A 91 -0.46 1.51 -5.10
N SER A 92 -0.76 1.21 -6.36
CA SER A 92 -0.06 0.16 -7.09
C SER A 92 1.33 0.70 -7.48
N PRO A 93 2.42 -0.09 -7.38
CA PRO A 93 3.76 0.42 -7.67
C PRO A 93 3.93 1.05 -9.06
N GLN A 94 3.19 0.54 -10.05
CA GLN A 94 3.22 1.04 -11.44
C GLN A 94 2.62 2.44 -11.60
N SER A 95 1.79 2.91 -10.66
CA SER A 95 1.14 4.22 -10.73
C SER A 95 2.00 5.35 -10.14
N LEU A 96 3.14 5.04 -9.53
CA LEU A 96 3.99 6.03 -8.87
C LEU A 96 4.96 6.71 -9.83
N PRO A 97 5.13 8.05 -9.73
CA PRO A 97 6.08 8.76 -10.55
C PRO A 97 7.51 8.43 -10.11
N LYS A 98 8.32 7.96 -11.05
CA LYS A 98 9.73 7.67 -10.85
C LYS A 98 10.55 8.97 -10.92
N SER A 99 11.52 9.10 -10.01
CA SER A 99 12.47 10.19 -9.94
C SER A 99 13.88 9.61 -9.76
N GLY A 100 14.58 9.41 -10.88
CA GLY A 100 15.85 8.69 -10.91
C GLY A 100 15.70 7.23 -10.46
N LYS A 101 16.44 6.83 -9.42
CA LYS A 101 16.35 5.49 -8.80
C LYS A 101 15.25 5.35 -7.76
N ASN A 102 14.58 6.44 -7.41
CA ASN A 102 13.58 6.49 -6.34
C ASN A 102 12.20 6.83 -6.90
N PHE A 103 11.18 6.72 -6.06
CA PHE A 103 9.82 7.15 -6.34
C PHE A 103 9.41 8.19 -5.32
N LYS A 104 8.69 9.23 -5.76
CA LYS A 104 8.21 10.31 -4.90
C LYS A 104 6.71 10.19 -4.73
N VAL A 105 6.24 10.22 -3.49
CA VAL A 105 4.82 10.39 -3.17
C VAL A 105 4.69 11.68 -2.38
N ASP A 106 3.91 12.62 -2.91
CA ASP A 106 3.47 13.79 -2.16
C ASP A 106 1.97 13.76 -1.89
N LEU A 107 1.55 14.59 -0.94
CA LEU A 107 0.18 14.62 -0.45
C LEU A 107 -0.82 15.03 -1.54
N ILE A 108 -0.40 15.88 -2.48
CA ILE A 108 -1.21 16.30 -3.62
C ILE A 108 -1.48 15.08 -4.50
N LEU A 109 -0.42 14.40 -4.96
CA LEU A 109 -0.54 13.16 -5.72
C LEU A 109 -1.40 12.13 -4.98
N ALA A 110 -1.23 12.00 -3.67
CA ALA A 110 -1.98 11.06 -2.87
C ALA A 110 -3.48 11.35 -2.86
N LYS A 111 -3.88 12.61 -2.68
CA LYS A 111 -5.29 13.02 -2.71
C LYS A 111 -5.95 12.80 -4.07
N TYR A 112 -5.20 12.94 -5.18
CA TYR A 112 -5.76 12.86 -6.53
C TYR A 112 -5.66 11.48 -7.18
N LYS A 113 -4.63 10.70 -6.87
CA LYS A 113 -4.33 9.40 -7.52
C LYS A 113 -4.23 8.23 -6.54
N GLY A 114 -4.23 8.48 -5.24
CA GLY A 114 -4.25 7.43 -4.24
C GLY A 114 -5.60 6.73 -4.24
N LYS A 115 -5.57 5.39 -4.23
CA LYS A 115 -6.76 4.59 -3.96
C LYS A 115 -7.15 4.76 -2.49
N SER A 116 -8.46 4.73 -2.23
CA SER A 116 -9.04 4.57 -0.91
C SER A 116 -8.77 3.17 -0.34
N PHE A 117 -9.04 2.98 0.95
CA PHE A 117 -8.93 1.66 1.56
C PHE A 117 -9.99 0.71 1.00
N GLU A 118 -11.20 1.23 0.78
CA GLU A 118 -12.37 0.53 0.28
C GLU A 118 -12.14 -0.03 -1.13
N GLU A 119 -11.43 0.71 -1.99
CA GLU A 119 -10.98 0.22 -3.29
C GLU A 119 -9.95 -0.92 -3.15
N VAL A 120 -8.98 -0.77 -2.24
CA VAL A 120 -7.95 -1.81 -2.03
C VAL A 120 -8.56 -3.11 -1.55
N VAL A 121 -9.52 -3.07 -0.61
CA VAL A 121 -10.21 -4.27 -0.13
C VAL A 121 -11.31 -4.77 -1.07
N GLY A 122 -11.58 -4.06 -2.17
CA GLY A 122 -12.54 -4.48 -3.21
C GLY A 122 -14.00 -4.21 -2.88
N LYS A 123 -14.29 -3.32 -1.92
CA LYS A 123 -15.64 -2.84 -1.61
C LYS A 123 -16.16 -1.80 -2.59
N GLN A 124 -15.25 -1.09 -3.24
CA GLN A 124 -15.56 -0.10 -4.27
C GLN A 124 -14.67 -0.34 -5.48
N ARG A 125 -15.16 0.04 -6.66
CA ARG A 125 -14.37 0.09 -7.90
C ARG A 125 -14.19 1.54 -8.29
N SER A 126 -13.03 1.88 -8.82
CA SER A 126 -12.85 3.21 -9.40
C SER A 126 -13.72 3.34 -10.66
N ILE A 127 -14.23 4.54 -10.95
CA ILE A 127 -15.01 4.80 -12.17
C ILE A 127 -14.22 4.37 -13.43
N LEU A 128 -12.90 4.59 -13.44
CA LEU A 128 -12.03 4.18 -14.53
C LEU A 128 -11.98 2.65 -14.74
N GLU A 129 -12.04 1.86 -13.66
CA GLU A 129 -12.09 0.39 -13.75
C GLU A 129 -13.46 -0.10 -14.23
N VAL A 130 -14.54 0.61 -13.90
CA VAL A 130 -15.89 0.27 -14.41
C VAL A 130 -15.95 0.48 -15.92
N VAL A 131 -15.49 1.65 -16.40
CA VAL A 131 -15.52 1.99 -17.83
C VAL A 131 -14.64 1.05 -18.68
N LYS A 132 -13.50 0.60 -18.16
CA LYS A 132 -12.61 -0.34 -18.87
C LYS A 132 -13.08 -1.80 -18.87
N GLY A 133 -14.05 -2.16 -18.02
CA GLY A 133 -14.59 -3.52 -17.93
C GLY A 133 -15.80 -3.76 -18.83
N GLU A 134 -16.24 -2.74 -19.57
CA GLU A 134 -17.36 -2.79 -20.51
C GLU A 134 -16.93 -2.93 -21.98
N GLU A 135 -15.62 -3.05 -22.25
CA GLU A 135 -15.02 -3.40 -23.55
C GLU A 135 -14.60 -4.88 -23.59
#